data_AF-A0A7V3M5N1-F1
#
_entry.id   AF-A0A7V3M5N1-F1
#
_cell.length_a   1.000
_cell.length_b   1.000
_cell.length_c   1.000
_cell.angle_alpha   90.00
_cell.angle_beta   90.00
_cell.angle_gamma   90.00
#
_symmetry.space_group_name_H-M   'P 1'
#
loop_
_entity.id
_entity.type
_entity.pdbx_description
1 polymer ?
#
loop_
_entity_poly.entity_id
_entity_poly.type
_entity_poly.pdbx_seq_one_letter_code
_entity_poly.pdbx_strand_id
1 'polypeptide(L)'
;MRDGAHSVLAAAARFYTPLIVLFAVLLLIVRAPGTGVGFVAGLALLLALIVHALVFGVRAALAALPAPLTRAIAAAALAATVLTTLPLPIAFATELREAGLFALTAAGGALAIAALFGRAPTMREPGP
;
A
#
# COMPACT_ATOMS: atom_id res chain seq x y z
N MET A 1 -22.30 -17.71 -3.55
CA MET A 1 -21.34 -17.89 -4.66
C MET A 1 -20.85 -19.32 -4.61
N ARG A 2 -20.60 -20.03 -5.72
CA ARG A 2 -20.12 -21.43 -5.68
C ARG A 2 -18.81 -21.49 -4.87
N ASP A 3 -18.79 -22.21 -3.75
CA ASP A 3 -17.67 -22.25 -2.80
C ASP A 3 -16.32 -22.58 -3.46
N GLY A 4 -16.33 -23.37 -4.54
CA GLY A 4 -15.14 -23.69 -5.33
C GLY A 4 -14.52 -22.51 -6.11
N ALA A 5 -15.29 -21.50 -6.51
CA ALA A 5 -14.75 -20.34 -7.21
C ALA A 5 -14.01 -19.39 -6.25
N HIS A 6 -14.51 -19.27 -5.02
CA HIS A 6 -13.89 -18.44 -3.99
C HIS A 6 -12.61 -19.08 -3.44
N SER A 7 -12.57 -20.42 -3.31
CA SER A 7 -11.36 -21.13 -2.85
C SER A 7 -10.20 -21.00 -3.84
N VAL A 8 -10.46 -21.07 -5.15
CA VAL A 8 -9.45 -20.84 -6.19
C VAL A 8 -8.92 -19.41 -6.14
N LEU A 9 -9.82 -18.41 -5.97
CA LEU A 9 -9.41 -17.01 -5.86
C LEU A 9 -8.57 -16.74 -4.59
N ALA A 10 -8.94 -17.34 -3.46
CA ALA A 10 -8.18 -17.24 -2.22
C ALA A 10 -6.79 -17.87 -2.34
N ALA A 11 -6.68 -19.03 -2.99
CA ALA A 11 -5.40 -19.69 -3.25
C ALA A 11 -4.52 -18.84 -4.18
N ALA A 12 -5.09 -18.31 -5.27
CA ALA A 12 -4.40 -17.42 -6.19
C ALA A 12 -3.90 -16.15 -5.48
N ALA A 13 -4.73 -15.50 -4.67
CA ALA A 13 -4.34 -14.30 -3.93
C ALA A 13 -3.18 -14.57 -2.96
N ARG A 14 -3.20 -15.69 -2.23
CA ARG A 14 -2.08 -16.07 -1.34
C ARG A 14 -0.76 -16.23 -2.09
N PHE A 15 -0.80 -16.68 -3.34
CA PHE A 15 0.39 -16.84 -4.18
C PHE A 15 0.84 -15.53 -4.83
N TYR A 16 -0.10 -14.76 -5.40
CA TYR A 16 0.23 -13.55 -6.16
C TYR A 16 0.48 -12.32 -5.28
N THR A 17 -0.20 -12.15 -4.14
CA THR A 17 0.04 -11.02 -3.25
C THR A 17 1.52 -10.86 -2.86
N PRO A 18 2.24 -11.88 -2.37
CA PRO A 18 3.66 -11.74 -2.03
C PRO A 18 4.53 -11.45 -3.27
N LEU A 19 4.19 -12.01 -4.44
CA LEU A 19 4.89 -11.73 -5.69
C LEU A 19 4.71 -10.27 -6.14
N ILE A 20 3.51 -9.70 -6.00
CA ILE A 20 3.24 -8.29 -6.33
C ILE A 20 3.99 -7.38 -5.36
N VAL A 21 4.02 -7.73 -4.06
CA VAL A 21 4.79 -6.98 -3.05
C VAL A 21 6.28 -7.01 -3.40
N LEU A 22 6.83 -8.19 -3.72
CA LEU A 22 8.22 -8.34 -4.13
C LEU A 22 8.51 -7.52 -5.39
N PHE A 23 7.62 -7.57 -6.39
CA PHE A 23 7.74 -6.77 -7.61
C PHE A 23 7.74 -5.27 -7.32
N ALA A 24 6.86 -4.77 -6.45
CA ALA A 24 6.81 -3.36 -6.07
C ALA A 24 8.12 -2.91 -5.40
N VAL A 25 8.65 -3.71 -4.48
CA VAL A 25 9.94 -3.43 -3.82
C VAL A 25 11.10 -3.50 -4.82
N LEU A 26 11.10 -4.50 -5.71
CA LEU A 26 12.13 -4.66 -6.72
C LEU A 26 12.14 -3.50 -7.73
N LEU A 27 10.97 -3.00 -8.13
CA LEU A 27 10.86 -1.80 -8.95
C LEU A 27 11.54 -0.60 -8.29
N LEU A 28 11.28 -0.39 -6.99
CA LEU A 28 11.88 0.72 -6.23
C LEU A 28 13.40 0.63 -6.13
N ILE A 29 13.95 -0.59 -5.99
CA ILE A 29 15.39 -0.80 -5.78
C ILE A 29 16.18 -0.80 -7.10
N VAL A 30 15.67 -1.44 -8.14
CA VAL A 30 16.44 -1.71 -9.37
C VAL A 30 16.40 -0.53 -10.34
N ARG A 31 15.34 0.28 -10.31
CA ARG A 31 15.19 1.40 -11.23
C ARG A 31 15.93 2.62 -10.73
N ALA A 32 16.48 3.39 -11.67
CA ALA A 32 17.18 4.63 -11.35
C ALA A 32 16.23 5.62 -10.62
N PRO A 33 16.66 6.20 -9.50
CA PRO A 33 15.86 7.16 -8.75
C PRO A 33 15.69 8.45 -9.55
N GLY A 34 14.55 9.13 -9.40
CA GLY A 34 14.26 10.42 -10.02
C GLY A 34 13.33 10.36 -11.24
N THR A 35 12.92 9.17 -11.68
CA THR A 35 11.97 9.01 -12.79
C THR A 35 10.52 8.79 -12.33
N GLY A 36 10.21 9.00 -11.04
CA GLY A 36 8.87 8.76 -10.48
C GLY A 36 8.56 7.29 -10.19
N VAL A 37 9.60 6.46 -10.03
CA VAL A 37 9.51 5.02 -9.77
C VAL A 37 8.77 4.77 -8.46
N GLY A 38 9.02 5.58 -7.44
CA GLY A 38 8.43 5.45 -6.11
C GLY A 38 6.91 5.50 -6.16
N PHE A 39 6.35 6.42 -6.94
CA PHE A 39 4.90 6.49 -7.14
C PHE A 39 4.34 5.22 -7.79
N VAL A 40 4.95 4.74 -8.88
CA VAL A 40 4.50 3.54 -9.60
C VAL A 40 4.64 2.28 -8.74
N ALA A 41 5.76 2.13 -8.03
CA ALA A 41 5.97 1.05 -7.08
C ALA A 41 4.96 1.10 -5.93
N GLY A 42 4.62 2.30 -5.44
CA GLY A 42 3.61 2.51 -4.41
C GLY A 42 2.21 2.12 -4.88
N LEU A 43 1.86 2.41 -6.13
CA LEU A 43 0.61 1.95 -6.76
C LEU A 43 0.57 0.42 -6.90
N ALA A 44 1.67 -0.22 -7.26
CA ALA A 44 1.75 -1.69 -7.32
C ALA A 44 1.54 -2.32 -5.93
N LEU A 45 2.13 -1.73 -4.88
CA LEU A 45 1.89 -2.18 -3.51
C LEU A 45 0.43 -1.94 -3.07
N LEU A 46 -0.16 -0.79 -3.43
CA LEU A 46 -1.56 -0.50 -3.17
C LEU A 46 -2.50 -1.51 -3.87
N LEU A 47 -2.18 -1.91 -5.11
CA LEU A 47 -2.93 -2.94 -5.81
C LEU A 47 -2.91 -4.27 -5.05
N ALA A 48 -1.75 -4.67 -4.50
CA ALA A 48 -1.65 -5.87 -3.67
C ALA A 48 -2.57 -5.80 -2.44
N LEU A 49 -2.64 -4.62 -1.78
CA LEU A 49 -3.53 -4.38 -0.66
C LEU A 49 -5.00 -4.46 -1.05
N ILE A 50 -5.38 -3.89 -2.21
CA ILE A 50 -6.74 -3.97 -2.74
C ILE A 50 -7.13 -5.41 -3.02
N VAL A 51 -6.29 -6.17 -3.72
CA VAL A 51 -6.53 -7.59 -4.00
C VAL A 51 -6.68 -8.38 -2.70
N HIS A 52 -5.82 -8.14 -1.71
CA HIS A 52 -5.91 -8.78 -0.41
C HIS A 52 -7.24 -8.45 0.31
N ALA A 53 -7.64 -7.17 0.32
CA ALA A 53 -8.89 -6.72 0.94
C ALA A 53 -10.15 -7.26 0.23
N LEU A 54 -10.12 -7.38 -1.11
CA LEU A 54 -11.23 -7.93 -1.90
C LEU A 54 -11.42 -9.43 -1.67
N VAL A 55 -10.33 -10.17 -1.44
CA VAL A 55 -10.36 -11.63 -1.32
C VAL A 55 -10.56 -12.09 0.13
N PHE A 56 -9.90 -11.45 1.10
CA PHE A 56 -9.96 -11.83 2.52
C PHE A 56 -10.84 -10.90 3.37
N GLY A 57 -11.40 -9.86 2.77
CA GLY A 57 -12.22 -8.87 3.44
C GLY A 57 -11.40 -7.74 4.08
N VAL A 58 -12.08 -6.62 4.31
CA VAL A 58 -11.47 -5.38 4.81
C VAL A 58 -10.98 -5.51 6.25
N ARG A 59 -11.67 -6.29 7.10
CA ARG A 59 -11.24 -6.51 8.50
C ARG A 59 -9.90 -7.20 8.59
N ALA A 60 -9.66 -8.21 7.76
CA ALA A 60 -8.38 -8.91 7.70
C ALA A 60 -7.26 -7.96 7.24
N ALA A 61 -7.53 -7.14 6.23
CA ALA A 61 -6.59 -6.13 5.75
C ALA A 61 -6.27 -5.05 6.80
N LEU A 62 -7.27 -4.55 7.54
CA LEU A 62 -7.09 -3.55 8.59
C LEU A 62 -6.43 -4.12 9.85
N ALA A 63 -6.59 -5.42 10.13
CA ALA A 63 -5.88 -6.08 11.21
C ALA A 63 -4.37 -6.19 10.90
N ALA A 64 -4.01 -6.40 9.63
CA ALA A 64 -2.62 -6.42 9.19
C ALA A 64 -1.96 -5.02 9.22
N LEU A 65 -2.73 -3.95 9.01
CA LEU A 65 -2.21 -2.58 8.98
C LEU A 65 -3.07 -1.62 9.81
N PRO A 66 -2.79 -1.48 11.13
CA PRO A 66 -3.60 -0.65 12.01
C PRO A 66 -3.49 0.83 11.63
N ALA A 67 -4.64 1.52 11.61
CA ALA A 67 -4.77 2.92 11.22
C ALA A 67 -3.73 3.90 11.85
N PRO A 68 -3.38 3.85 13.15
CA PRO A 68 -2.38 4.76 13.71
C PRO A 68 -0.99 4.55 13.08
N LEU A 69 -0.62 3.30 12.81
CA LEU A 69 0.66 2.97 12.18
C LEU A 69 0.68 3.44 10.73
N THR A 70 -0.41 3.22 9.98
CA THR A 70 -0.52 3.71 8.60
C THR A 70 -0.44 5.24 8.52
N ARG A 71 -1.05 5.95 9.49
CA ARG A 71 -0.94 7.42 9.60
C ARG A 71 0.48 7.87 9.92
N ALA A 72 1.16 7.19 10.84
CA ALA A 72 2.55 7.49 11.19
C ALA A 72 3.47 7.29 9.97
N ILE A 73 3.31 6.19 9.22
CA ILE A 73 4.04 5.94 7.98
C ILE A 73 3.74 7.04 6.96
N ALA A 74 2.47 7.39 6.73
CA ALA A 74 2.10 8.43 5.78
C ALA A 74 2.70 9.80 6.16
N ALA A 75 2.66 10.16 7.44
CA ALA A 75 3.24 11.41 7.94
C ALA A 75 4.77 11.43 7.79
N ALA A 76 5.46 10.36 8.16
CA ALA A 76 6.90 10.23 8.01
C ALA A 76 7.33 10.26 6.54
N ALA A 77 6.60 9.56 5.67
CA ALA A 77 6.84 9.53 4.23
C ALA A 77 6.62 10.91 3.58
N LEU A 78 5.57 11.62 3.99
CA LEU A 78 5.33 13.00 3.56
C LEU A 78 6.47 13.93 4.00
N ALA A 79 6.87 13.86 5.27
CA ALA A 79 7.97 14.65 5.80
C ALA A 79 9.28 14.36 5.04
N ALA A 80 9.64 13.10 4.84
CA ALA A 80 10.81 12.71 4.06
C ALA A 80 10.76 13.27 2.63
N THR A 81 9.63 13.13 1.95
CA THR A 81 9.45 13.64 0.58
C THR A 81 9.61 15.17 0.53
N VAL A 82 8.98 15.90 1.46
CA VAL A 82 9.07 17.36 1.51
C VAL A 82 10.49 17.82 1.86
N LEU A 83 11.14 17.20 2.86
CA LEU A 83 12.50 17.55 3.27
C LEU A 83 13.51 17.42 2.14
N THR A 84 13.37 16.41 1.28
CA THR A 84 14.24 16.21 0.09
C THR A 84 14.05 17.25 -1.02
N THR A 85 13.00 18.08 -0.95
CA THR A 85 12.80 19.19 -1.92
C THR A 85 13.47 20.49 -1.47
N LEU A 86 13.88 20.59 -0.20
CA LEU A 86 14.60 21.74 0.30
C LEU A 86 16.03 21.76 -0.26
N PRO A 87 16.65 22.94 -0.42
CA PRO A 87 18.05 23.08 -0.85
C PRO A 87 19.02 22.74 0.29
N LEU A 88 18.82 21.59 0.93
CA LEU A 88 19.67 21.04 1.98
C LEU A 88 20.61 19.99 1.37
N PRO A 89 21.87 19.92 1.80
CA PRO A 89 22.82 18.92 1.33
C PRO A 89 22.53 17.56 1.96
N ILE A 90 21.45 16.91 1.52
CA ILE A 90 21.04 15.58 1.97
C ILE A 90 21.67 14.55 1.02
N ALA A 91 22.53 13.69 1.56
CA ALA A 91 23.02 12.53 0.81
C ALA A 91 21.84 11.63 0.42
N PHE A 92 21.84 11.12 -0.81
CA PHE A 92 20.77 10.25 -1.35
C PHE A 92 19.37 10.90 -1.36
N ALA A 93 19.29 12.22 -1.56
CA ALA A 93 18.03 12.95 -1.56
C ALA A 93 17.03 12.38 -2.59
N THR A 94 17.52 11.95 -3.76
CA THR A 94 16.67 11.41 -4.83
C THR A 94 16.07 10.05 -4.45
N GLU A 95 16.86 9.17 -3.86
CA GLU A 95 16.46 7.85 -3.37
C GLU A 95 15.48 7.99 -2.21
N LEU A 96 15.78 8.86 -1.25
CA LEU A 96 14.91 9.13 -0.11
C LEU A 96 13.56 9.70 -0.57
N ARG A 97 13.56 10.56 -1.59
CA ARG A 97 12.34 11.10 -2.19
C ARG A 97 11.48 10.00 -2.83
N GLU A 98 12.08 9.11 -3.60
CA GLU A 98 11.37 8.00 -4.24
C GLU A 98 10.84 6.99 -3.20
N ALA A 99 11.62 6.69 -2.16
CA ALA A 99 11.18 5.88 -1.02
C ALA A 99 10.02 6.54 -0.26
N GLY A 100 10.09 7.87 -0.07
CA GLY A 100 9.02 8.67 0.51
C GLY A 100 7.75 8.61 -0.33
N LEU A 101 7.85 8.82 -1.65
CA LEU A 101 6.70 8.72 -2.57
C LEU A 101 6.07 7.33 -2.59
N PHE A 102 6.89 6.28 -2.54
CA PHE A 102 6.43 4.89 -2.43
C PHE A 102 5.61 4.67 -1.17
N ALA A 103 6.17 5.00 0.00
CA ALA A 103 5.51 4.81 1.28
C ALA A 103 4.26 5.69 1.41
N LEU A 104 4.32 6.94 0.92
CA LEU A 104 3.20 7.87 0.95
C LEU A 104 2.04 7.39 0.07
N THR A 105 2.34 6.87 -1.11
CA THR A 105 1.32 6.36 -2.05
C THR A 105 0.65 5.10 -1.49
N ALA A 106 1.44 4.16 -0.98
CA ALA A 106 0.93 2.93 -0.38
C ALA A 106 0.11 3.20 0.90
N ALA A 107 0.64 3.99 1.83
CA ALA A 107 -0.03 4.30 3.10
C ALA A 107 -1.24 5.22 2.89
N GLY A 108 -1.13 6.23 2.02
CA GLY A 108 -2.25 7.10 1.65
C GLY A 108 -3.38 6.32 0.99
N GLY A 109 -3.07 5.42 0.07
CA GLY A 109 -4.04 4.52 -0.53
C GLY A 109 -4.68 3.56 0.49
N ALA A 110 -3.90 3.00 1.40
CA ALA A 110 -4.42 2.16 2.49
C ALA A 110 -5.39 2.94 3.41
N LEU A 111 -5.09 4.20 3.73
CA LEU A 111 -5.98 5.08 4.49
C LEU A 111 -7.24 5.43 3.69
N ALA A 112 -7.13 5.66 2.38
CA ALA A 112 -8.27 5.90 1.51
C ALA A 112 -9.20 4.68 1.48
N ILE A 113 -8.66 3.47 1.35
CA ILE A 113 -9.40 2.21 1.47
C ILE A 113 -10.07 2.15 2.85
N ALA A 114 -9.33 2.32 3.94
CA ALA A 114 -9.90 2.29 5.29
C ALA A 114 -11.06 3.29 5.47
N ALA A 115 -10.94 4.50 4.90
CA ALA A 115 -11.98 5.52 4.97
C ALA A 115 -13.21 5.20 4.10
N LEU A 116 -13.01 4.72 2.87
CA LEU A 116 -14.08 4.35 1.95
C LEU A 116 -14.87 3.15 2.45
N PHE A 117 -14.16 2.09 2.86
CA PHE A 117 -14.76 0.86 3.33
C PHE A 117 -15.30 0.96 4.76
N GLY A 118 -14.69 1.78 5.63
CA GLY A 118 -15.19 2.02 7.00
C GLY A 118 -16.50 2.82 7.06
N ARG A 119 -16.85 3.54 5.98
CA ARG A 119 -18.08 4.33 5.85
C ARG A 119 -19.21 3.61 5.12
N ALA A 120 -18.95 2.52 4.41
CA ALA A 120 -19.98 1.74 3.71
C ALA A 120 -20.77 0.86 4.71
N PRO A 121 -22.05 1.15 4.98
CA PRO A 121 -22.84 0.38 5.95
C PRO A 121 -23.06 -1.07 5.49
N THR A 122 -23.11 -1.30 4.18
CA THR A 122 -23.32 -2.61 3.54
C THR A 122 -22.12 -3.54 3.61
N MET A 123 -20.94 -3.04 4.00
CA MET A 123 -19.72 -3.84 4.22
C MET A 123 -19.35 -3.95 5.70
N ARG A 124 -20.15 -3.35 6.59
CA ARG A 124 -20.20 -3.79 7.99
C ARG A 124 -21.10 -5.01 7.98
N GLU A 125 -20.52 -6.21 8.12
CA GLU A 125 -21.34 -7.39 8.36
C GLU A 125 -22.27 -7.14 9.56
N PRO A 126 -23.48 -7.71 9.56
CA PRO A 126 -24.40 -7.61 10.68
C PRO A 126 -23.68 -8.08 11.95
N GLY A 127 -23.86 -7.33 13.04
CA GLY A 127 -23.32 -7.68 14.35
C GLY A 127 -23.79 -9.07 14.81
N PRO A 128 -23.15 -9.64 15.85
CA PRO A 128 -23.48 -10.96 16.38
C PRO A 128 -24.97 -11.11 16.71
#